data_AF-A0A097EF49-F1
#
_entry.id   AF-A0A097EF49-F1
#
_cell.length_a   1.000
_cell.length_b   1.000
_cell.length_c   1.000
_cell.angle_alpha   90.00
_cell.angle_beta   90.00
_cell.angle_gamma   90.00
#
_symmetry.space_group_name_H-M   'P 1'
#
loop_
_entity.id
_entity.type
_entity.pdbx_description
1 polymer ?
#
loop_
_entity_poly.entity_id
_entity_poly.type
_entity_poly.pdbx_seq_one_letter_code
_entity_poly.pdbx_strand_id
1 'polypeptide(L)'
;MAASLFLLLAVVFAFTGGNGPWVMIATIVLAAAAGTRLPDLDTPLRLRHRSALTHGILPLAVALLDHRTWPVAAGLGFGIGVHLAADLFPGTMRGYATIKLPLWGAIGVVPSYLWIAINAAANLVGGIVVLERIATQRVVAGALAATGVLGAAYLLRAQGGWPALAMLALLGWLMTR
;
A
#
# COMPACT_ATOMS: atom_id res chain seq x y z
N MET A 1 5.10 -0.89 -15.59
CA MET A 1 6.56 -0.65 -15.60
C MET A 1 7.03 0.16 -14.39
N ALA A 2 6.47 1.34 -14.10
CA ALA A 2 6.93 2.16 -12.97
C ALA A 2 6.84 1.46 -11.59
N ALA A 3 5.76 0.72 -11.32
CA ALA A 3 5.60 -0.01 -10.05
C ALA A 3 6.72 -1.03 -9.81
N SER A 4 7.03 -1.84 -10.83
CA SER A 4 8.10 -2.85 -10.79
C SER A 4 9.49 -2.23 -10.63
N LEU A 5 9.75 -1.08 -11.27
CA LEU A 5 11.01 -0.35 -11.13
C LEU A 5 11.19 0.18 -9.69
N PHE A 6 10.18 0.82 -9.13
CA PHE A 6 10.24 1.31 -7.75
C PHE A 6 10.40 0.17 -6.74
N LEU A 7 9.70 -0.94 -6.95
CA LEU A 7 9.84 -2.13 -6.09
C LEU A 7 11.26 -2.71 -6.19
N LEU A 8 11.79 -2.84 -7.40
CA LEU A 8 13.16 -3.32 -7.61
C LEU A 8 14.17 -2.43 -6.91
N LEU A 9 14.06 -1.10 -7.05
CA LEU A 9 14.94 -0.16 -6.37
C LEU A 9 14.84 -0.25 -4.85
N ALA A 10 13.62 -0.38 -4.31
CA ALA A 10 13.42 -0.57 -2.88
C ALA A 10 14.09 -1.86 -2.38
N VAL A 11 13.95 -2.97 -3.12
CA VAL A 11 14.61 -4.24 -2.79
C VAL A 11 16.13 -4.10 -2.87
N VAL A 12 16.67 -3.48 -3.92
CA VAL A 12 18.12 -3.25 -4.02
C VAL A 12 18.62 -2.45 -2.81
N PHE A 13 17.93 -1.36 -2.43
CA PHE A 13 18.32 -0.55 -1.28
C PHE A 13 18.25 -1.34 0.03
N ALA A 14 17.23 -2.18 0.20
CA ALA A 14 17.10 -3.06 1.37
C ALA A 14 18.27 -4.04 1.52
N PHE A 15 18.83 -4.52 0.40
CA PHE A 15 19.93 -5.49 0.41
C PHE A 15 21.31 -4.85 0.40
N THR A 16 21.49 -3.69 -0.24
CA THR A 16 22.82 -3.11 -0.52
C THR A 16 23.05 -1.72 0.09
N GLY A 17 22.00 -1.03 0.53
CA GLY A 17 22.08 0.37 0.97
C GLY A 17 22.57 0.55 2.42
N GLY A 18 22.65 -0.51 3.21
CA GLY A 18 23.00 -0.44 4.63
C GLY A 18 21.87 0.13 5.51
N ASN A 19 22.18 0.40 6.79
CA ASN A 19 21.19 0.74 7.82
C ASN A 19 21.05 2.26 8.08
N GLY A 20 21.49 3.09 7.14
CA GLY A 20 21.42 4.55 7.29
C GLY A 20 19.97 5.07 7.34
N PRO A 21 19.66 6.07 8.18
CA PRO A 21 18.31 6.66 8.29
C PRO A 21 17.69 7.04 6.93
N TRP A 22 18.48 7.69 6.07
CA TRP A 22 18.02 8.14 4.75
C TRP A 22 17.76 7.00 3.77
N VAL A 23 18.56 5.93 3.85
CA VAL A 23 18.39 4.73 3.03
C VAL A 23 17.09 4.01 3.42
N MET A 24 16.81 3.92 4.72
CA MET A 24 15.57 3.35 5.23
C MET A 24 14.35 4.14 4.75
N ILE A 25 14.37 5.47 4.90
CA ILE A 25 13.30 6.36 4.41
C ILE A 25 13.12 6.19 2.89
N ALA A 26 14.21 6.23 2.11
CA ALA A 26 14.16 6.06 0.67
C ALA A 26 13.57 4.69 0.27
N THR A 27 13.97 3.61 0.95
CA THR A 27 13.44 2.26 0.73
C THR A 27 11.93 2.21 0.96
N ILE A 28 11.45 2.78 2.08
CA ILE A 28 10.04 2.84 2.44
C ILE A 28 9.26 3.65 1.39
N VAL A 29 9.76 4.83 0.99
CA VAL A 29 9.10 5.71 0.02
C VAL A 29 9.02 5.07 -1.36
N LEU A 30 10.10 4.42 -1.82
CA LEU A 30 10.11 3.68 -3.09
C LEU A 30 9.13 2.51 -3.06
N ALA A 31 9.11 1.74 -1.97
CA ALA A 31 8.15 0.65 -1.79
C ALA A 31 6.71 1.15 -1.70
N ALA A 32 6.44 2.30 -1.08
CA ALA A 32 5.12 2.94 -1.08
C ALA A 32 4.73 3.42 -2.49
N ALA A 33 5.66 4.01 -3.24
CA ALA A 33 5.43 4.42 -4.62
C ALA A 33 5.13 3.22 -5.53
N ALA A 34 5.77 2.08 -5.28
CA ALA A 34 5.42 0.82 -5.90
C ALA A 34 4.02 0.37 -5.47
N GLY A 35 3.75 0.33 -4.16
CA GLY A 35 2.49 -0.14 -3.57
C GLY A 35 1.25 0.62 -4.06
N THR A 36 1.35 1.92 -4.33
CA THR A 36 0.24 2.70 -4.92
C THR A 36 -0.18 2.25 -6.33
N ARG A 37 0.63 1.43 -7.00
CA ARG A 37 0.41 0.96 -8.39
C ARG A 37 0.55 -0.56 -8.54
N LEU A 38 1.02 -1.24 -7.50
CA LEU A 38 1.23 -2.68 -7.50
C LEU A 38 -0.09 -3.46 -7.67
N PRO A 39 -1.22 -3.05 -7.06
CA PRO A 39 -2.51 -3.67 -7.32
C PRO A 39 -2.87 -3.69 -8.82
N ASP A 40 -2.49 -2.66 -9.58
CA ASP A 40 -2.73 -2.59 -11.02
C ASP A 40 -1.85 -3.51 -11.88
N LEU A 41 -0.86 -4.19 -11.28
CA LEU A 41 -0.05 -5.20 -11.98
C LEU A 41 -0.79 -6.50 -12.24
N ASP A 42 -2.05 -6.63 -11.82
CA ASP A 42 -2.90 -7.78 -12.09
C ASP A 42 -2.87 -8.19 -13.56
N THR A 43 -3.13 -7.24 -14.46
CA THR A 43 -3.23 -7.52 -15.90
C THR A 43 -1.90 -7.99 -16.50
N PRO A 44 -0.76 -7.29 -16.28
CA PRO A 44 0.56 -7.80 -16.67
C PRO A 44 0.89 -9.20 -16.11
N LEU A 45 0.44 -9.51 -14.89
CA LEU A 45 0.66 -10.80 -14.24
C LEU A 45 -0.36 -11.87 -14.65
N ARG A 46 -1.23 -11.59 -15.63
CA ARG A 46 -2.33 -12.46 -16.08
C ARG A 46 -3.31 -12.84 -14.96
N LEU A 47 -3.38 -12.00 -13.93
CA LEU A 47 -4.42 -12.06 -12.91
C LEU A 47 -5.65 -11.32 -13.40
N ARG A 48 -6.81 -11.67 -12.84
CA ARG A 48 -8.03 -10.88 -13.08
C ARG A 48 -7.88 -9.55 -12.37
N HIS A 49 -8.22 -8.45 -13.04
CA HIS A 49 -8.22 -7.09 -12.46
C HIS A 49 -8.90 -7.07 -11.08
N ARG A 50 -8.32 -6.40 -10.07
CA ARG A 50 -8.77 -6.49 -8.67
C ARG A 50 -8.63 -7.89 -8.08
N SER A 51 -7.47 -8.50 -8.33
CA SER A 51 -7.09 -9.77 -7.75
C SER A 51 -6.93 -9.63 -6.24
N ALA A 52 -7.53 -10.53 -5.48
CA ALA A 52 -7.37 -10.59 -4.03
C ALA A 52 -5.89 -10.73 -3.58
N LEU A 53 -5.02 -11.26 -4.46
CA LEU A 53 -3.59 -11.43 -4.18
C LEU A 53 -2.83 -10.10 -4.12
N THR A 54 -3.21 -9.13 -4.95
CA THR A 54 -2.52 -7.83 -5.05
C THR A 54 -3.31 -6.73 -4.35
N HIS A 55 -4.64 -6.85 -4.28
CA HIS A 55 -5.56 -6.00 -3.54
C HIS A 55 -5.79 -6.57 -2.13
N GLY A 56 -4.71 -7.02 -1.50
CA GLY A 56 -4.75 -7.67 -0.20
C GLY A 56 -3.49 -7.39 0.61
N ILE A 57 -3.38 -8.01 1.78
CA ILE A 57 -2.18 -7.90 2.64
C ILE A 57 -1.00 -8.73 2.15
N LEU A 58 -1.23 -9.63 1.18
CA LEU A 58 -0.22 -10.61 0.75
C LEU A 58 1.12 -9.99 0.31
N PRO A 59 1.19 -8.89 -0.48
CA PRO A 59 2.48 -8.31 -0.88
C PRO A 59 3.31 -7.83 0.31
N LEU A 60 2.66 -7.21 1.31
CA LEU A 60 3.30 -6.85 2.58
C LEU A 60 3.78 -8.11 3.30
N ALA A 61 2.92 -9.13 3.43
CA ALA A 61 3.25 -10.37 4.15
C ALA A 61 4.44 -11.12 3.52
N VAL A 62 4.53 -11.15 2.18
CA VAL A 62 5.68 -11.74 1.48
C VAL A 62 6.96 -10.98 1.79
N ALA A 63 6.92 -9.64 1.83
CA ALA A 63 8.08 -8.83 2.18
C ALA A 63 8.51 -8.97 3.67
N LEU A 64 7.66 -9.52 4.53
CA LEU A 64 8.01 -9.81 5.93
C LEU A 64 8.79 -11.12 6.13
N LEU A 65 8.85 -11.98 5.10
CA LEU A 65 9.54 -13.27 5.18
C LEU A 65 11.06 -13.13 5.39
N ASP A 66 11.63 -11.98 5.03
CA ASP A 66 13.03 -11.65 5.25
C ASP A 66 13.16 -10.33 6.03
N HIS A 67 13.92 -10.35 7.13
CA HIS A 67 14.13 -9.17 7.98
C HIS A 67 14.77 -8.00 7.23
N ARG A 68 15.56 -8.29 6.20
CA ARG A 68 16.20 -7.27 5.34
C ARG A 68 15.16 -6.46 4.58
N THR A 69 14.02 -7.08 4.22
CA THR A 69 12.95 -6.45 3.44
C THR A 69 11.83 -5.84 4.29
N TRP A 70 11.98 -5.77 5.62
CA TRP A 70 10.98 -5.11 6.47
C TRP A 70 10.72 -3.63 6.13
N PRO A 71 11.73 -2.81 5.74
CA PRO A 71 11.45 -1.47 5.21
C PRO A 71 10.58 -1.49 3.94
N VAL A 72 10.78 -2.50 3.07
CA VAL A 72 9.95 -2.71 1.87
C VAL A 72 8.53 -3.08 2.28
N ALA A 73 8.37 -3.97 3.26
CA ALA A 73 7.06 -4.35 3.80
C ALA A 73 6.30 -3.14 4.36
N ALA A 74 6.97 -2.30 5.15
CA ALA A 74 6.38 -1.07 5.67
C ALA A 74 5.89 -0.14 4.55
N GLY A 75 6.75 0.12 3.55
CA GLY A 75 6.39 0.94 2.40
C GLY A 75 5.25 0.36 1.56
N LEU A 76 5.27 -0.94 1.25
CA LEU A 76 4.18 -1.62 0.56
C LEU A 76 2.86 -1.49 1.31
N GLY A 77 2.88 -1.63 2.65
CA GLY A 77 1.71 -1.40 3.49
C GLY A 77 1.11 0.00 3.32
N PHE A 78 1.93 1.04 3.36
CA PHE A 78 1.44 2.40 3.12
C PHE A 78 0.89 2.59 1.71
N GLY A 79 1.63 2.16 0.69
CA GLY A 79 1.25 2.35 -0.70
C GLY A 79 -0.03 1.60 -1.08
N ILE A 80 -0.11 0.31 -0.74
CA ILE A 80 -1.28 -0.53 -1.03
C ILE A 80 -2.46 -0.07 -0.18
N GLY A 81 -2.25 0.25 1.10
CA GLY A 81 -3.30 0.77 1.98
C GLY A 81 -3.95 2.04 1.43
N VAL A 82 -3.15 3.00 0.97
CA VAL A 82 -3.65 4.23 0.32
C VAL A 82 -4.35 3.93 -1.00
N HIS A 83 -3.83 3.02 -1.82
CA HIS A 83 -4.48 2.60 -3.06
C HIS A 83 -5.87 2.00 -2.78
N LEU A 84 -5.94 1.06 -1.85
CA LEU A 84 -7.19 0.41 -1.47
C LEU A 84 -8.20 1.41 -0.86
N ALA A 85 -7.72 2.42 -0.14
CA ALA A 85 -8.59 3.48 0.36
C ALA A 85 -9.28 4.26 -0.77
N ALA A 86 -8.60 4.54 -1.89
CA ALA A 86 -9.23 5.14 -3.07
C ALA A 86 -10.27 4.20 -3.70
N ASP A 87 -9.95 2.91 -3.72
CA ASP A 87 -10.80 1.85 -4.27
C ASP A 87 -12.11 1.60 -3.50
N LEU A 88 -12.24 2.14 -2.28
CA LEU A 88 -13.52 2.20 -1.54
C LEU A 88 -14.52 3.19 -2.13
N PHE A 89 -14.07 4.11 -3.00
CA PHE A 89 -14.94 5.11 -3.62
C PHE A 89 -14.89 5.01 -5.15
N PRO A 90 -15.15 3.82 -5.74
CA PRO A 90 -15.10 3.66 -7.18
C PRO A 90 -16.28 4.42 -7.83
N GLY A 91 -16.15 4.78 -9.11
CA GLY A 91 -17.28 5.34 -9.86
C GLY A 91 -18.48 4.38 -9.90
N THR A 92 -18.23 3.08 -10.07
CA THR A 92 -19.25 2.02 -9.96
C THR A 92 -18.64 0.72 -9.45
N MET A 93 -19.20 0.12 -8.40
CA MET A 93 -18.77 -1.18 -7.86
C MET A 93 -19.63 -2.33 -8.42
N ARG A 94 -19.44 -2.70 -9.69
CA ARG A 94 -20.12 -3.83 -10.35
C ARG A 94 -19.20 -4.57 -11.30
N GLY A 95 -19.50 -5.84 -11.58
CA GLY A 95 -18.77 -6.67 -12.56
C GLY A 95 -17.25 -6.65 -12.32
N TYR A 96 -16.51 -6.10 -13.27
CA TYR A 96 -15.05 -5.97 -13.23
C TYR A 96 -14.52 -5.12 -12.07
N ALA A 97 -15.32 -4.37 -11.33
CA ALA A 97 -14.87 -3.64 -10.15
C ALA A 97 -14.83 -4.48 -8.86
N THR A 98 -15.44 -5.68 -8.85
CA THR A 98 -15.46 -6.54 -7.64
C THR A 98 -14.11 -7.22 -7.40
N ILE A 99 -13.81 -7.65 -6.18
CA ILE A 99 -12.60 -8.45 -5.89
C ILE A 99 -12.76 -9.84 -6.50
N LYS A 100 -11.68 -10.39 -7.05
CA LYS A 100 -11.64 -11.77 -7.55
C LYS A 100 -10.66 -12.60 -6.74
N LEU A 101 -11.17 -13.69 -6.19
CA LEU A 101 -10.33 -14.70 -5.58
C LEU A 101 -9.68 -15.56 -6.69
N PRO A 102 -8.41 -15.97 -6.51
CA PRO A 102 -7.80 -16.95 -7.39
C PRO A 102 -8.66 -18.22 -7.40
N LEU A 103 -8.84 -18.81 -8.58
CA LEU A 103 -9.62 -20.04 -8.83
C LEU A 103 -11.15 -19.95 -8.61
N TRP A 104 -11.66 -18.99 -7.83
CA TRP A 104 -13.10 -18.87 -7.53
C TRP A 104 -13.83 -17.80 -8.37
N GLY A 105 -13.14 -16.72 -8.72
CA GLY A 105 -13.75 -15.58 -9.42
C GLY A 105 -14.30 -14.52 -8.46
N ALA A 106 -15.30 -13.76 -8.91
CA ALA A 106 -15.79 -12.57 -8.22
C ALA A 106 -16.56 -12.91 -6.93
N ILE A 107 -16.30 -12.18 -5.85
CA ILE A 107 -16.96 -12.39 -4.55
C ILE A 107 -18.21 -11.54 -4.32
N GLY A 108 -18.64 -10.78 -5.33
CA GLY A 108 -19.80 -9.89 -5.24
C GLY A 108 -19.49 -8.54 -4.58
N VAL A 109 -20.44 -7.61 -4.65
CA VAL A 109 -20.25 -6.18 -4.32
C VAL A 109 -19.94 -5.96 -2.83
N VAL A 110 -20.81 -6.46 -1.94
CA VAL A 110 -20.68 -6.25 -0.49
C VAL A 110 -19.39 -6.90 0.05
N PRO A 111 -19.08 -8.17 -0.26
CA PRO A 111 -17.83 -8.77 0.19
C PRO A 111 -16.59 -8.09 -0.39
N SER A 112 -16.68 -7.48 -1.59
CA SER A 112 -15.58 -6.69 -2.16
C SER A 112 -15.30 -5.42 -1.36
N TYR A 113 -16.33 -4.68 -0.95
CA TYR A 113 -16.13 -3.51 -0.08
C TYR A 113 -15.51 -3.88 1.26
N LEU A 114 -16.00 -4.95 1.89
CA LEU A 114 -15.43 -5.44 3.14
C LEU A 114 -13.99 -5.89 2.96
N TRP A 115 -13.68 -6.61 1.89
CA TRP A 115 -12.33 -7.05 1.56
C TRP A 115 -11.37 -5.86 1.42
N ILE A 116 -11.75 -4.85 0.64
CA ILE A 116 -10.94 -3.65 0.42
C ILE A 116 -10.75 -2.89 1.73
N ALA A 117 -11.82 -2.68 2.51
CA ALA A 117 -11.74 -1.93 3.77
C ALA A 117 -10.81 -2.62 4.79
N ILE A 118 -10.99 -3.93 4.98
CA ILE A 118 -10.17 -4.73 5.90
C ILE A 118 -8.70 -4.72 5.44
N ASN A 119 -8.44 -4.93 4.16
CA ASN A 119 -7.06 -4.97 3.65
C ASN A 119 -6.42 -3.59 3.59
N ALA A 120 -7.18 -2.51 3.39
CA ALA A 120 -6.67 -1.14 3.49
C ALA A 120 -6.18 -0.87 4.92
N ALA A 121 -7.04 -1.15 5.92
CA ALA A 121 -6.70 -0.99 7.33
C ALA A 121 -5.51 -1.88 7.73
N ALA A 122 -5.53 -3.16 7.34
CA ALA A 122 -4.48 -4.10 7.70
C ALA A 122 -3.12 -3.73 7.07
N ASN A 123 -3.10 -3.22 5.84
CA ASN A 123 -1.87 -2.73 5.21
C ASN A 123 -1.34 -1.44 5.88
N LEU A 124 -2.21 -0.48 6.20
CA LEU A 124 -1.80 0.77 6.87
C LEU A 124 -1.27 0.48 8.29
N VAL A 125 -2.03 -0.28 9.08
CA VAL A 125 -1.63 -0.67 10.45
C VAL A 125 -0.38 -1.54 10.42
N GLY A 126 -0.32 -2.53 9.53
CA GLY A 126 0.86 -3.37 9.34
C GLY A 126 2.10 -2.54 8.96
N GLY A 127 1.93 -1.53 8.10
CA GLY A 127 2.99 -0.59 7.73
C GLY A 127 3.54 0.17 8.94
N ILE A 128 2.66 0.71 9.79
CA ILE A 128 3.04 1.41 11.03
C ILE A 128 3.76 0.48 12.00
N VAL A 129 3.16 -0.68 12.29
CA VAL A 129 3.72 -1.66 13.26
C VAL A 129 5.12 -2.11 12.85
N VAL A 130 5.33 -2.38 11.55
CA VAL A 130 6.65 -2.77 11.04
C VAL A 130 7.63 -1.61 11.11
N LEU A 131 7.20 -0.40 10.73
CA LEU A 131 8.02 0.81 10.77
C LEU A 131 8.51 1.11 12.20
N GLU A 132 7.62 1.12 13.18
CA GLU A 132 7.96 1.37 14.59
C GLU A 132 8.91 0.33 15.17
N ARG A 133 8.90 -0.89 14.63
CA ARG A 133 9.78 -1.98 15.08
C ARG A 133 11.21 -1.85 14.55
N ILE A 134 11.43 -1.19 13.42
CA ILE A 134 12.74 -1.12 12.75
C ILE A 134 13.40 0.25 12.80
N ALA A 135 12.65 1.30 13.13
CA ALA A 135 13.09 2.67 12.95
C ALA A 135 13.14 3.45 14.28
N THR A 136 14.06 4.41 14.35
CA THR A 136 14.03 5.44 15.41
C THR A 136 12.88 6.40 15.18
N GLN A 137 12.42 7.10 16.23
CA GLN A 137 11.33 8.07 16.14
C GLN A 137 11.52 9.14 15.04
N ARG A 138 12.76 9.60 14.83
CA ARG A 138 13.07 10.56 13.75
C ARG A 138 12.83 9.96 12.36
N VAL A 139 13.19 8.69 12.18
CA VAL A 139 12.99 7.97 10.92
C VAL A 139 11.52 7.63 10.71
N VAL A 140 10.80 7.24 11.77
CA VAL A 140 9.34 7.03 11.73
C VAL A 140 8.65 8.30 11.24
N ALA A 141 8.90 9.44 11.89
CA ALA A 141 8.30 10.72 11.51
C ALA A 141 8.64 11.12 10.07
N GLY A 142 9.92 11.00 9.67
CA GLY A 142 10.37 11.31 8.32
C GLY A 142 9.74 10.42 7.25
N ALA A 143 9.65 9.12 7.51
CA ALA A 143 9.03 8.16 6.60
C ALA A 143 7.53 8.42 6.47
N LEU A 144 6.81 8.58 7.58
CA LEU A 144 5.36 8.87 7.57
C LEU A 144 5.05 10.18 6.84
N ALA A 145 5.83 11.23 7.06
CA ALA A 145 5.67 12.50 6.36
C ALA A 145 5.88 12.33 4.84
N ALA A 146 6.96 11.66 4.44
CA ALA A 146 7.28 11.44 3.02
C ALA A 146 6.23 10.56 2.33
N THR A 147 5.82 9.44 2.94
CA THR A 147 4.76 8.57 2.41
C THR A 147 3.39 9.25 2.45
N GLY A 148 3.13 10.14 3.41
CA GLY A 148 1.92 10.94 3.49
C GLY A 148 1.81 11.93 2.32
N VAL A 149 2.90 12.65 2.01
CA VAL A 149 2.96 13.54 0.82
C VAL A 149 2.77 12.74 -0.47
N LEU A 150 3.46 11.61 -0.61
CA LEU A 150 3.31 10.71 -1.75
C LEU A 150 1.87 10.20 -1.90
N GLY A 151 1.27 9.74 -0.80
CA GLY A 151 -0.09 9.24 -0.75
C GLY A 151 -1.11 10.30 -1.11
N ALA A 152 -0.98 11.51 -0.56
CA ALA A 152 -1.82 12.65 -0.93
C ALA A 152 -1.68 12.98 -2.43
N ALA A 153 -0.45 13.08 -2.95
CA ALA A 153 -0.22 13.35 -4.37
C ALA A 153 -0.81 12.27 -5.31
N TYR A 154 -0.81 11.01 -4.87
CA TYR A 154 -1.50 9.91 -5.56
C TYR A 154 -3.02 10.09 -5.52
N LEU A 155 -3.59 10.29 -4.33
CA LEU A 155 -5.04 10.41 -4.12
C LEU A 155 -5.65 11.61 -4.87
N LEU A 156 -4.92 12.72 -5.00
CA LEU A 156 -5.38 13.88 -5.79
C LEU A 156 -5.61 13.56 -7.28
N ARG A 157 -5.03 12.47 -7.78
CA ARG A 157 -5.14 12.03 -9.19
C ARG A 157 -5.95 10.75 -9.36
N ALA A 158 -6.14 9.99 -8.29
CA ALA A 158 -6.84 8.71 -8.33
C ALA A 158 -8.36 8.91 -8.37
N GLN A 159 -9.06 8.01 -9.08
CA GLN A 159 -10.51 7.93 -8.99
C GLN A 159 -10.90 7.53 -7.55
N GLY A 160 -11.87 8.23 -6.95
CA GLY A 160 -12.23 8.03 -5.54
C GLY A 160 -11.23 8.60 -4.53
N GLY A 161 -10.15 9.22 -5.00
CA GLY A 161 -9.07 9.67 -4.14
C GLY A 161 -9.41 10.88 -3.27
N TRP A 162 -10.29 11.79 -3.70
CA TRP A 162 -10.75 12.92 -2.87
C TRP A 162 -11.52 12.48 -1.62
N PRO A 163 -12.58 11.64 -1.72
CA PRO A 163 -13.21 11.05 -0.54
C PRO A 163 -12.24 10.28 0.36
N ALA A 164 -11.33 9.48 -0.24
CA ALA A 164 -10.34 8.74 0.53
C ALA A 164 -9.36 9.66 1.28
N LEU A 165 -8.92 10.76 0.65
CA LEU A 165 -8.06 11.75 1.28
C LEU A 165 -8.76 12.42 2.46
N ALA A 166 -10.02 12.82 2.29
CA ALA A 166 -10.81 13.40 3.37
C ALA A 166 -11.00 12.41 4.54
N MET A 167 -11.30 11.15 4.23
CA MET A 167 -11.44 10.08 5.23
C MET A 167 -10.14 9.85 6.00
N LEU A 168 -9.00 9.68 5.30
CA LEU A 168 -7.71 9.44 5.93
C LEU A 168 -7.23 10.66 6.74
N ALA A 169 -7.48 11.87 6.25
CA ALA A 169 -7.16 13.10 6.99
C ALA A 169 -8.01 13.21 8.27
N LEU A 170 -9.30 12.89 8.22
CA LEU A 170 -10.18 12.88 9.39
C LEU A 170 -9.71 11.84 10.42
N LEU A 171 -9.40 10.62 9.97
CA LEU A 171 -8.87 9.57 10.86
C LEU A 171 -7.55 9.98 11.50
N GLY A 172 -6.61 10.52 10.71
CA GLY A 172 -5.35 11.03 11.23
C GLY A 172 -5.54 12.14 12.26
N TRP A 173 -6.46 13.08 11.99
CA TRP A 173 -6.81 14.13 12.94
C TRP A 173 -7.38 13.58 14.25
N LEU A 174 -8.33 12.64 14.17
CA LEU A 174 -8.92 11.99 15.34
C LEU A 174 -7.90 11.23 16.19
N MET A 175 -6.87 10.65 15.56
CA MET A 175 -5.79 9.94 16.27
C MET A 175 -4.80 10.87 16.99
N THR A 176 -4.78 12.16 16.64
CA THR A 176 -3.86 13.17 17.22
C THR A 176 -4.54 14.12 18.21
N ARG A 177 -5.84 13.93 18.45
CA ARG A 177 -6.66 14.66 19.40
C ARG A 177 -6.75 13.89 20.70
#